data_AF-A0A9D4FFM1-F1
#
_entry.id   AF-A0A9D4FFM1-F1
#
_cell.length_a   1.000
_cell.length_b   1.000
_cell.length_c   1.000
_cell.angle_alpha   90.00
_cell.angle_beta   90.00
_cell.angle_gamma   90.00
#
_symmetry.space_group_name_H-M   'P 1'
#
loop_
_entity.id
_entity.type
_entity.pdbx_description
1 polymer ?
#
loop_
_entity_poly.entity_id
_entity_poly.type
_entity_poly.pdbx_seq_one_letter_code
_entity_poly.pdbx_strand_id
1 'polypeptide(L)'
;MVKDVHIRLDTGSQHTYMTEKKAKELGLQYEGEQEIKLVTFGSNKSKVLKTKVAKMKLKLKDGSEMLITANIVPTIAGTTSKMPLAIYKKDAFKSLTKHLKLANQVHVKAEFRTIDLLIGNYFYLDIIKSERIQIENGLYLLSSKLG
;
A
#
# COMPACT_ATOMS: atom_id res chain seq x y z
N MET A 1 -12.44 -0.70 18.22
CA MET A 1 -11.96 -1.70 17.23
C MET A 1 -11.13 -0.95 16.19
N VAL A 2 -9.83 -1.22 16.07
CA VAL A 2 -9.03 -0.71 14.95
C VAL A 2 -9.43 -1.54 13.72
N LYS A 3 -9.86 -0.90 12.64
CA LYS A 3 -10.23 -1.60 11.40
C LYS A 3 -8.98 -1.74 10.55
N ASP A 4 -8.60 -2.99 10.27
CA ASP A 4 -7.41 -3.27 9.46
C ASP A 4 -7.60 -2.82 8.00
N VAL A 5 -6.51 -2.27 7.44
CA VAL A 5 -6.43 -1.78 6.06
C VAL A 5 -5.26 -2.46 5.38
N HIS A 6 -5.51 -3.13 4.26
CA HIS A 6 -4.43 -3.72 3.45
C HIS A 6 -3.86 -2.70 2.47
N ILE A 7 -2.61 -2.30 2.72
CA ILE A 7 -1.93 -1.22 2.00
C ILE A 7 -0.96 -1.77 0.95
N ARG A 8 -1.03 -1.24 -0.27
CA ARG A 8 -0.02 -1.41 -1.32
C ARG A 8 0.75 -0.10 -1.48
N LEU A 9 2.08 -0.14 -1.37
CA LEU A 9 2.94 0.96 -1.80
C LEU A 9 3.26 0.74 -3.30
N ASP A 10 2.99 1.74 -4.12
CA ASP A 10 3.11 1.63 -5.59
C ASP A 10 3.72 2.90 -6.20
N THR A 11 4.99 2.80 -6.60
CA THR A 11 5.72 3.89 -7.26
C THR A 11 5.29 4.13 -8.70
N GLY A 12 4.56 3.20 -9.30
CA GLY A 12 3.96 3.35 -10.64
C GLY A 12 2.73 4.25 -10.65
N SER A 13 2.25 4.65 -9.46
CA SER A 13 1.08 5.51 -9.29
C SER A 13 1.49 6.85 -8.68
N GLN A 14 1.00 7.95 -9.25
CA GLN A 14 1.22 9.28 -8.67
C GLN A 14 0.32 9.53 -7.45
N HIS A 15 -0.95 9.15 -7.57
CA HIS A 15 -1.98 9.41 -6.57
C HIS A 15 -2.19 8.22 -5.63
N THR A 16 -2.80 8.52 -4.49
CA THR A 16 -3.26 7.51 -3.52
C THR A 16 -4.73 7.22 -3.75
N TYR A 17 -5.11 5.95 -3.63
CA TYR A 17 -6.46 5.47 -3.90
C TYR A 17 -6.96 4.57 -2.78
N MET A 18 -8.24 4.71 -2.42
CA MET A 18 -8.92 3.82 -1.48
C MET A 18 -10.18 3.26 -2.12
N THR A 19 -10.49 1.99 -1.81
CA THR A 19 -11.75 1.39 -2.28
C THR A 19 -12.95 2.04 -1.60
N GLU A 20 -14.04 2.23 -2.33
CA GLU A 20 -15.32 2.69 -1.77
C GLU A 20 -15.80 1.82 -0.60
N LYS A 21 -15.62 0.50 -0.71
CA LYS A 21 -15.95 -0.45 0.35
C LYS A 21 -15.20 -0.10 1.64
N LYS A 22 -13.87 0.05 1.59
CA LYS A 22 -13.08 0.37 2.78
C LYS A 22 -13.38 1.76 3.31
N ALA A 23 -13.58 2.75 2.44
CA ALA A 23 -13.93 4.12 2.85
C ALA A 23 -15.26 4.15 3.63
N LYS A 24 -16.29 3.43 3.14
CA LYS A 24 -17.58 3.26 3.83
C LYS A 24 -17.42 2.52 5.16
N GLU A 25 -16.63 1.44 5.19
CA GLU A 25 -16.33 0.71 6.43
C GLU A 25 -15.67 1.62 7.47
N LEU A 26 -14.74 2.49 7.06
CA LEU A 26 -14.05 3.42 7.95
C LEU A 26 -14.90 4.66 8.32
N GLY A 27 -16.05 4.87 7.67
CA GLY A 27 -16.89 6.04 7.90
C GLY A 27 -16.24 7.35 7.47
N LEU A 28 -15.38 7.32 6.43
CA LEU A 28 -14.67 8.50 5.97
C LEU A 28 -15.62 9.55 5.39
N GLN A 29 -15.35 10.80 5.71
CA GLN A 29 -16.03 11.95 5.10
C GLN A 29 -15.33 12.33 3.79
N TYR A 30 -16.12 12.77 2.81
CA TYR A 30 -15.62 13.24 1.53
C TYR A 30 -15.45 14.76 1.57
N GLU A 31 -14.27 15.24 1.18
CA GLU A 31 -13.92 16.67 1.24
C GLU A 31 -13.99 17.36 -0.12
N GLY A 32 -14.28 16.62 -1.19
CA GLY A 32 -14.43 17.17 -2.52
C GLY A 32 -14.34 16.11 -3.62
N GLU A 33 -14.09 16.59 -4.84
CA GLU A 33 -13.87 15.76 -6.02
C GLU A 33 -12.57 16.16 -6.70
N GLN A 34 -11.90 15.19 -7.32
CA GLN A 34 -10.71 15.39 -8.12
C GLN A 34 -10.89 14.69 -9.47
N GLU A 35 -10.48 15.34 -10.56
CA GLU A 35 -10.34 14.69 -11.86
C GLU A 35 -8.98 13.99 -11.95
N ILE A 36 -9.01 12.71 -12.29
CA ILE A 36 -7.82 11.88 -12.49
C ILE A 36 -7.77 11.46 -13.95
N LYS A 37 -6.63 11.76 -14.59
CA LYS A 37 -6.34 11.30 -15.93
C LYS A 37 -5.68 9.92 -15.88
N LEU A 38 -6.44 8.88 -16.19
CA LEU A 38 -5.94 7.52 -16.30
C LEU A 38 -5.33 7.28 -17.68
N VAL A 39 -4.06 6.91 -17.70
CA VAL A 39 -3.34 6.49 -18.92
C VAL A 39 -2.98 5.01 -18.74
N THR A 40 -3.60 4.14 -19.52
CA THR A 40 -3.36 2.69 -19.48
C THR A 40 -2.50 2.27 -20.67
N PHE A 41 -1.59 1.31 -20.46
CA PHE A 41 -0.80 0.73 -21.54
C PHE A 41 -1.70 0.19 -22.66
N GLY A 42 -1.36 0.51 -23.91
CA GLY A 42 -2.12 0.07 -25.10
C GLY A 42 -3.26 1.00 -25.54
N SER A 43 -3.53 2.10 -24.84
CA SER A 43 -4.50 3.12 -25.26
C SER A 43 -3.81 4.46 -25.52
N ASN A 44 -4.02 5.02 -26.73
CA ASN A 44 -3.62 6.40 -27.04
C ASN A 44 -4.59 7.45 -26.46
N LYS A 45 -5.70 7.01 -25.85
CA LYS A 45 -6.70 7.88 -25.24
C LYS A 45 -6.64 7.76 -23.73
N SER A 46 -6.41 8.88 -23.06
CA SER A 46 -6.56 8.99 -21.61
C SER A 46 -8.04 9.01 -21.23
N LYS A 47 -8.41 8.29 -20.17
CA LYS A 47 -9.74 8.39 -19.57
C LYS A 47 -9.68 9.35 -18.40
N VAL A 48 -10.55 10.36 -18.37
CA VAL A 48 -10.71 11.23 -17.19
C VAL A 48 -11.77 10.61 -16.27
N LEU A 49 -11.43 10.45 -15.00
CA LEU A 49 -12.30 9.95 -13.95
C LEU A 49 -12.50 11.04 -12.91
N LYS A 50 -13.76 11.35 -12.58
CA LYS A 50 -14.09 12.15 -11.40
C LYS A 50 -14.18 11.23 -10.20
N THR A 51 -13.38 11.48 -9.18
CA THR A 51 -13.32 10.68 -7.96
C THR A 51 -13.56 11.56 -6.74
N LYS A 52 -14.29 11.03 -5.75
CA LYS A 52 -14.39 11.69 -4.45
C LYS A 52 -13.05 11.65 -3.75
N VAL A 53 -12.76 12.67 -2.96
CA VAL A 53 -11.53 12.76 -2.16
C VAL A 53 -11.87 12.61 -0.70
N ALA A 54 -11.12 11.76 0.01
CA ALA A 54 -11.21 11.63 1.46
C ALA A 54 -9.85 11.87 2.11
N LYS A 55 -9.85 12.52 3.27
CA LYS A 55 -8.69 12.59 4.16
C LYS A 55 -8.80 11.55 5.25
N MET A 56 -7.66 10.98 5.63
CA MET A 56 -7.59 10.01 6.72
C MET A 56 -6.25 10.10 7.44
N LYS A 57 -6.24 9.66 8.69
CA LYS A 57 -5.03 9.56 9.50
C LYS A 57 -4.51 8.13 9.46
N LEU A 58 -3.27 7.98 9.00
CA LEU A 58 -2.54 6.72 9.02
C LEU A 58 -1.70 6.65 10.30
N LYS A 59 -1.97 5.66 11.15
CA LYS A 59 -1.18 5.44 12.36
C LYS A 59 0.17 4.81 12.00
N LEU A 60 1.26 5.42 12.45
CA LEU A 60 2.63 4.99 12.20
C LEU A 60 3.14 4.08 13.32
N LYS A 61 4.28 3.41 13.08
CA LYS A 61 4.83 2.40 13.99
C LYS A 61 5.30 2.96 15.34
N ASP A 62 5.62 4.25 15.38
CA ASP A 62 6.03 5.01 16.57
C ASP A 62 4.82 5.58 17.34
N GLY A 63 3.59 5.34 16.84
CA GLY A 63 2.35 5.84 17.44
C GLY A 63 1.90 7.20 16.93
N SER A 64 2.73 7.91 16.16
CA SER A 64 2.34 9.16 15.51
C SER A 64 1.33 8.92 14.37
N GLU A 65 0.72 10.00 13.87
CA GLU A 65 -0.25 9.95 12.78
C GLU A 65 0.27 10.74 11.58
N MET A 66 0.07 10.20 10.38
CA MET A 66 0.31 10.89 9.12
C MET A 66 -1.03 11.15 8.44
N LEU A 67 -1.30 12.41 8.10
CA LEU A 67 -2.47 12.76 7.29
C LEU A 67 -2.21 12.39 5.83
N ILE A 68 -3.08 11.58 5.25
CA ILE A 68 -3.04 11.22 3.83
C ILE A 68 -4.37 11.56 3.16
N THR A 69 -4.30 11.83 1.87
CA THR A 69 -5.47 12.10 1.03
C THR A 69 -5.58 11.00 -0.03
N ALA A 70 -6.76 10.44 -0.20
CA ALA A 70 -7.01 9.36 -1.15
C ALA A 70 -8.20 9.66 -2.05
N ASN A 71 -8.05 9.29 -3.32
CA ASN A 71 -9.14 9.23 -4.28
C ASN A 71 -9.94 7.96 -4.07
N ILE A 72 -11.24 8.11 -3.90
CA ILE A 72 -12.16 7.01 -3.66
C ILE A 72 -12.58 6.42 -5.00
N VAL A 73 -12.29 5.14 -5.18
CA VAL A 73 -12.56 4.40 -6.42
C VAL A 73 -13.32 3.11 -6.13
N PRO A 74 -14.13 2.61 -7.08
CA PRO A 74 -14.88 1.36 -6.87
C PRO A 74 -13.95 0.17 -6.57
N THR A 75 -12.86 0.07 -7.33
CA THR A 75 -11.84 -0.98 -7.21
C THR A 75 -10.47 -0.40 -7.59
N ILE A 76 -9.40 -0.96 -7.01
CA ILE A 76 -8.01 -0.61 -7.34
C ILE A 76 -7.44 -1.64 -8.31
N ALA A 77 -7.51 -2.91 -7.92
CA ALA A 77 -7.10 -4.06 -8.71
C ALA A 77 -7.96 -5.27 -8.35
N GLY A 78 -7.88 -6.32 -9.14
CA GLY A 78 -8.42 -7.62 -8.77
C GLY A 78 -7.72 -8.22 -7.55
N THR A 79 -8.07 -9.45 -7.21
CA THR A 79 -7.41 -10.19 -6.13
C THR A 79 -5.93 -10.33 -6.42
N THR A 80 -5.08 -9.83 -5.52
CA THR A 80 -3.63 -9.96 -5.63
C THR A 80 -3.16 -11.20 -4.89
N SER A 81 -2.20 -11.91 -5.48
CA SER A 81 -1.53 -13.04 -4.85
C SER A 81 -0.21 -12.60 -4.23
N LYS A 82 -0.04 -12.90 -2.94
CA LYS A 82 1.24 -12.80 -2.25
C LYS A 82 1.81 -14.20 -2.15
N MET A 83 2.85 -14.46 -2.94
CA MET A 83 3.54 -15.74 -2.90
C MET A 83 4.47 -15.82 -1.67
N PRO A 84 4.56 -16.98 -1.00
CA PRO A 84 5.46 -17.15 0.12
C PRO A 84 6.91 -17.08 -0.36
N LEU A 85 7.81 -16.68 0.55
CA LEU A 85 9.25 -16.84 0.31
C LEU A 85 9.57 -18.33 0.10
N ALA A 86 10.45 -18.60 -0.87
CA ALA A 86 10.86 -19.96 -1.19
C ALA A 86 11.32 -20.72 0.08
N ILE A 87 10.92 -21.99 0.18
CA ILE A 87 11.05 -22.79 1.42
C ILE A 87 12.50 -22.83 1.93
N TYR A 88 13.48 -22.97 1.04
CA TYR A 88 14.91 -23.02 1.39
C TYR A 88 15.50 -21.68 1.86
N LYS A 89 14.78 -20.57 1.72
CA LYS A 89 15.21 -19.23 2.16
C LYS A 89 14.60 -18.83 3.51
N LYS A 90 13.72 -19.66 4.08
CA LYS A 90 12.98 -19.33 5.31
C LYS A 90 13.91 -19.14 6.50
N ASP A 91 14.93 -19.99 6.66
CA ASP A 91 15.82 -19.91 7.83
C ASP A 91 16.78 -18.72 7.75
N ALA A 92 17.35 -18.46 6.57
CA ALA A 92 18.17 -17.27 6.32
C ALA A 92 17.37 -15.98 6.52
N PHE A 93 16.15 -15.91 5.98
CA PHE A 93 15.25 -14.78 6.17
C PHE A 93 14.88 -14.61 7.64
N LYS A 94 14.46 -15.69 8.32
CA LYS A 94 14.06 -15.65 9.73
C LYS A 94 15.20 -15.21 10.64
N SER A 95 16.43 -15.65 10.37
CA SER A 95 17.62 -15.21 11.09
C SER A 95 17.85 -13.71 10.90
N LEU A 96 17.84 -13.24 9.65
CA LEU A 96 18.06 -11.84 9.30
C LEU A 96 16.97 -10.90 9.86
N THR A 97 15.72 -11.35 9.90
CA THR A 97 14.60 -10.54 10.38
C THR A 97 14.27 -10.72 11.86
N LYS A 98 15.04 -11.52 12.62
CA LYS A 98 14.75 -11.83 14.03
C LYS A 98 14.62 -10.58 14.90
N HIS A 99 15.35 -9.52 14.55
CA HIS A 99 15.39 -8.25 15.28
C HIS A 99 14.65 -7.12 14.55
N LEU A 100 13.97 -7.42 13.43
CA LEU A 100 13.28 -6.43 12.61
C LEU A 100 11.77 -6.48 12.87
N LYS A 101 11.16 -5.32 13.10
CA LYS A 101 9.71 -5.17 13.15
C LYS A 101 9.18 -4.95 11.73
N LEU A 102 8.76 -6.02 11.07
CA LEU A 102 8.19 -5.94 9.72
C LEU A 102 6.79 -5.33 9.74
N ALA A 103 6.45 -4.47 8.76
CA ALA A 103 5.09 -3.96 8.56
C ALA A 103 4.04 -5.04 8.26
N ASN A 104 4.49 -6.22 7.82
CA ASN A 104 3.62 -7.34 7.51
C ASN A 104 4.28 -8.65 7.94
N GLN A 105 3.47 -9.64 8.31
CA GLN A 105 3.99 -10.98 8.62
C GLN A 105 4.50 -11.68 7.35
N VAL A 106 5.47 -12.58 7.56
CA VAL A 106 5.96 -13.47 6.50
C VAL A 106 5.00 -14.64 6.38
N HIS A 107 4.37 -14.80 5.23
CA HIS A 107 3.40 -15.88 5.02
C HIS A 107 4.09 -17.16 4.57
N VAL A 108 3.59 -18.28 5.09
CA VAL A 108 4.07 -19.63 4.78
C VAL A 108 3.33 -20.22 3.56
N LYS A 109 2.17 -19.66 3.22
CA LYS A 109 1.29 -20.07 2.12
C LYS A 109 0.96 -18.88 1.24
N ALA A 110 0.55 -19.16 0.00
CA ALA A 110 0.02 -18.13 -0.89
C ALA A 110 -1.22 -17.49 -0.25
N GLU A 111 -1.27 -16.18 -0.29
CA GLU A 111 -2.39 -15.41 0.23
C GLU A 111 -3.01 -14.57 -0.88
N PHE A 112 -4.34 -14.56 -0.91
CA PHE A 112 -5.13 -13.85 -1.90
C PHE A 112 -5.90 -12.75 -1.18
N ARG A 113 -5.54 -11.49 -1.44
CA ARG A 113 -6.21 -10.33 -0.83
C ARG A 113 -6.43 -9.23 -1.85
N THR A 114 -7.53 -8.51 -1.66
CA THR A 114 -7.78 -7.24 -2.34
C THR A 114 -6.95 -6.13 -1.70
N ILE A 115 -6.63 -5.10 -2.48
CA ILE A 115 -5.98 -3.89 -1.98
C ILE A 115 -7.07 -2.95 -1.47
N ASP A 116 -6.95 -2.51 -0.22
CA ASP A 116 -7.89 -1.54 0.36
C ASP A 116 -7.43 -0.11 0.08
N LEU A 117 -6.12 0.12 0.18
CA LEU A 117 -5.45 1.42 0.01
C LEU A 117 -4.18 1.22 -0.83
N LEU A 118 -4.05 1.99 -1.91
CA LEU A 118 -2.82 2.09 -2.69
C LEU A 118 -2.21 3.46 -2.43
N ILE A 119 -0.99 3.50 -1.91
CA ILE A 119 -0.23 4.74 -1.67
C ILE A 119 0.72 4.98 -2.83
N GLY A 120 0.48 6.08 -3.55
CA GLY A 120 1.30 6.54 -4.67
C GLY A 120 2.42 7.50 -4.24
N ASN A 121 3.15 8.00 -5.24
CA ASN A 121 4.36 8.80 -5.07
C ASN A 121 4.19 10.06 -4.20
N TYR A 122 3.02 10.68 -4.17
CA TYR A 122 2.77 11.84 -3.31
C TYR A 122 3.00 11.60 -1.82
N PHE A 123 2.87 10.35 -1.34
CA PHE A 123 3.17 10.00 0.05
C PHE A 123 4.22 8.90 0.18
N TYR A 124 4.61 8.24 -0.92
CA TYR A 124 5.55 7.11 -0.89
C TYR A 124 6.88 7.49 -0.22
N LEU A 125 7.48 8.61 -0.63
CA LEU A 125 8.77 9.07 -0.11
C LEU A 125 8.69 9.58 1.33
N ASP A 126 7.51 9.98 1.79
CA ASP A 126 7.31 10.33 3.19
C ASP A 126 7.21 9.09 4.08
N ILE A 127 6.87 7.93 3.53
CA ILE A 127 6.70 6.67 4.26
C ILE A 127 7.98 5.84 4.27
N ILE A 128 8.65 5.75 3.12
CA ILE A 128 9.87 4.96 2.94
C ILE A 128 11.09 5.74 3.42
N LYS A 129 11.99 5.05 4.11
CA LYS A 129 13.28 5.60 4.57
C LYS A 129 14.41 5.11 3.67
N SER A 130 15.58 5.73 3.80
CA SER A 130 16.76 5.40 2.99
C SER A 130 17.39 4.05 3.35
N GLU A 131 17.13 3.51 4.55
CA GLU A 131 17.76 2.25 4.95
C GLU A 131 17.15 1.06 4.20
N ARG A 132 18.02 0.24 3.60
CA ARG A 132 17.65 -0.99 2.91
C ARG A 132 18.59 -2.13 3.26
N ILE A 133 18.06 -3.34 3.33
CA ILE A 133 18.83 -4.57 3.50
C ILE A 133 18.55 -5.45 2.29
N GLN A 134 19.60 -5.81 1.56
CA GLN A 134 19.47 -6.76 0.46
C GLN A 134 19.35 -8.18 1.01
N ILE A 135 18.30 -8.88 0.61
CA ILE A 135 18.08 -10.29 0.96
C ILE A 135 18.70 -11.19 -0.11
N GLU A 136 18.51 -10.81 -1.36
CA GLU A 136 19.09 -11.45 -2.54
C GLU A 136 19.09 -10.48 -3.72
N ASN A 137 19.62 -10.93 -4.87
CA ASN A 137 19.60 -10.10 -6.07
C ASN A 137 18.17 -9.73 -6.45
N GLY A 138 17.86 -8.43 -6.48
CA GLY A 138 16.53 -7.90 -6.78
C GLY A 138 15.51 -7.89 -5.61
N LEU A 139 15.83 -8.45 -4.44
CA LEU A 139 14.92 -8.46 -3.27
C LEU A 139 15.52 -7.71 -2.09
N TYR A 140 14.80 -6.71 -1.61
CA TYR A 140 15.23 -5.84 -0.53
C TYR A 140 14.15 -5.70 0.54
N LEU A 141 14.58 -5.64 1.79
CA LEU A 141 13.80 -5.04 2.87
C LEU A 141 14.05 -3.53 2.86
N LEU A 142 12.97 -2.76 2.88
CA LEU A 142 13.00 -1.31 2.96
C LEU A 142 12.50 -0.87 4.33
N SER A 143 13.24 0.02 4.97
CA SER A 143 12.82 0.67 6.21
C SER A 143 11.65 1.61 5.91
N SER A 144 10.62 1.59 6.77
CA SER A 144 9.43 2.42 6.61
C SER A 144 8.92 2.99 7.93
N LYS A 145 8.06 4.01 7.87
CA LYS A 145 7.31 4.50 9.03
C LYS A 145 6.18 3.54 9.49
N LEU A 146 5.85 2.51 8.70
CA LEU A 146 4.78 1.54 8.99
C LEU A 146 5.28 0.26 9.68
N GLY A 147 6.57 -0.04 9.56
CA GLY A 147 7.22 -1.23 10.11
C GLY A 147 8.47 -1.50 9.33
#